data_AF-A0A1J5IRU3-F1
#
_entry.id   AF-A0A1J5IRU3-F1
#
_cell.length_a   1.000
_cell.length_b   1.000
_cell.length_c   1.000
_cell.angle_alpha   90.00
_cell.angle_beta   90.00
_cell.angle_gamma   90.00
#
_symmetry.space_group_name_H-M   'P 1'
#
loop_
_entity.id
_entity.type
_entity.pdbx_description
1 polymer ?
#
loop_
_entity_poly.entity_id
_entity_poly.type
_entity_poly.pdbx_seq_one_letter_code
_entity_poly.pdbx_strand_id
1 'polypeptide(L)' 'MPCRRHPPGDCDPAFDPNGIAIEFSADVAGVDPRRQPRLIDSHPSPIALEGPDPQPGRWPAPEPPPPLAERTAYPGEGE' A
#
# COMPACT_ATOMS: atom_id res chain seq x y z
N MET A 1 -0.66 -23.47 -0.38
CA MET A 1 -1.28 -23.47 0.95
C MET A 1 -2.72 -23.01 0.79
N PRO A 2 -3.74 -23.86 1.00
CA PRO A 2 -5.12 -23.41 0.89
C PRO A 2 -5.42 -22.47 2.06
N CYS A 3 -5.91 -21.27 1.76
CA CYS A 3 -6.53 -20.39 2.74
C CYS A 3 -7.53 -21.22 3.54
N ARG A 4 -7.20 -21.52 4.80
CA ARG A 4 -8.18 -22.06 5.74
C ARG A 4 -9.26 -20.98 5.85
N ARG A 5 -10.45 -21.27 5.32
CA ARG A 5 -11.66 -20.54 5.68
C ARG A 5 -11.75 -20.61 7.20
N HIS A 6 -11.50 -19.52 7.89
CA HIS A 6 -11.86 -19.41 9.30
C HIS A 6 -13.38 -19.58 9.42
N PRO A 7 -13.89 -20.23 10.48
CA PRO A 7 -15.31 -20.25 10.75
C PRO A 7 -15.83 -18.80 10.91
N PRO A 8 -17.07 -18.50 10.50
CA PRO A 8 -17.66 -17.18 10.71
C PRO A 8 -17.80 -16.97 12.23
N GLY A 9 -16.95 -16.14 12.82
CA GLY A 9 -17.03 -15.79 14.25
C GLY A 9 -15.73 -15.38 14.94
N ASP A 10 -14.54 -15.68 14.40
CA ASP A 10 -13.27 -15.54 15.16
C ASP A 10 -12.31 -14.48 14.60
N CYS A 11 -12.82 -13.32 14.19
CA CYS A 11 -11.98 -12.14 13.92
C CYS A 11 -12.69 -10.90 14.44
N ASP A 12 -12.62 -10.67 15.76
CA ASP A 12 -12.86 -9.32 16.28
C ASP A 12 -11.85 -8.38 15.60
N PRO A 13 -12.29 -7.25 15.02
CA PRO A 13 -11.35 -6.27 14.49
C PRO A 13 -10.43 -5.83 15.62
N ALA A 14 -9.12 -5.81 15.37
CA ALA A 14 -8.24 -5.08 16.27
C ALA A 14 -8.62 -3.60 16.18
N PHE A 15 -8.55 -2.89 17.29
CA PHE A 15 -8.77 -1.44 17.33
C PHE A 15 -7.55 -0.77 17.95
N ASP A 16 -7.20 0.42 17.47
CA ASP A 16 -6.26 1.28 18.17
C ASP A 16 -6.90 1.81 19.48
N PRO A 17 -6.12 2.46 20.37
CA PRO A 17 -6.67 3.07 21.59
C PRO A 17 -7.73 4.16 21.35
N ASN A 18 -7.89 4.65 20.13
CA ASN A 18 -8.90 5.62 19.73
C ASN A 18 -10.17 4.97 19.16
N GLY A 19 -10.23 3.64 19.07
CA GLY A 19 -11.37 2.90 18.52
C GLY A 19 -11.40 2.83 16.98
N ILE A 20 -10.26 3.03 16.31
CA ILE A 20 -10.13 2.89 14.86
C ILE A 20 -9.79 1.43 14.54
N ALA A 21 -10.57 0.79 13.67
CA ALA A 21 -10.34 -0.59 13.26
C ALA A 21 -9.01 -0.73 12.51
N ILE A 22 -8.23 -1.74 12.89
CA ILE A 22 -6.94 -2.11 12.32
C ILE A 22 -7.13 -3.41 11.54
N GLU A 23 -6.68 -3.39 10.29
CA GLU A 23 -6.58 -4.57 9.43
C GLU A 23 -5.14 -5.07 9.40
N PHE A 24 -4.94 -6.37 9.61
CA PHE A 24 -3.65 -7.02 9.40
C PHE A 24 -3.63 -7.71 8.05
N SER A 25 -2.63 -7.37 7.22
CA SER A 25 -2.35 -8.05 5.97
C SER A 25 -0.88 -8.46 5.90
N ALA A 26 -0.60 -9.48 5.10
CA ALA A 26 0.75 -9.95 4.84
C ALA A 26 0.88 -10.38 3.38
N ASP A 27 2.07 -10.22 2.81
CA ASP A 27 2.34 -10.65 1.44
C ASP A 27 2.14 -12.16 1.30
N VAL A 28 1.40 -12.55 0.27
CA VAL A 28 1.26 -13.96 -0.09
C VAL A 28 2.54 -14.40 -0.81
N ALA A 29 3.20 -15.42 -0.28
CA ALA A 29 4.44 -15.94 -0.87
C ALA A 29 4.28 -16.25 -2.36
N GLY A 30 5.17 -15.67 -3.18
CA GLY A 30 5.17 -15.84 -4.64
C GLY A 30 4.15 -14.97 -5.39
N VAL A 31 3.38 -14.13 -4.69
CA VAL A 31 2.49 -13.14 -5.30
C VAL A 31 3.13 -11.76 -5.16
N ASP A 32 3.35 -11.10 -6.29
CA ASP A 32 3.78 -9.71 -6.33
C ASP A 32 2.67 -8.86 -6.97
N PRO A 33 1.84 -8.19 -6.15
CA PRO A 33 0.73 -7.38 -6.66
C PRO A 33 1.21 -6.14 -7.42
N ARG A 34 2.46 -5.68 -7.23
CA ARG A 34 3.03 -4.58 -8.02
C ARG A 34 3.40 -5.03 -9.43
N ARG A 35 3.88 -6.26 -9.60
CA ARG A 35 4.22 -6.82 -10.92
C ARG A 35 3.00 -7.22 -11.73
N GLN A 36 1.94 -7.68 -11.08
CA GLN A 36 0.71 -8.12 -11.74
C GLN A 36 -0.53 -7.58 -11.04
N PRO A 37 -0.79 -6.26 -11.10
CA PRO A 37 -2.02 -5.70 -10.58
C PRO A 37 -3.21 -6.30 -11.33
N ARG A 38 -4.31 -6.53 -10.61
CA ARG A 38 -5.56 -7.03 -11.17
C ARG A 38 -6.65 -6.00 -10.98
N LEU A 39 -7.15 -5.46 -12.10
CA LEU A 39 -8.33 -4.61 -12.13
C LEU A 39 -9.53 -5.49 -12.51
N ILE A 40 -10.43 -5.74 -11.56
CA ILE A 40 -11.61 -6.60 -11.78
C ILE A 40 -12.82 -5.84 -12.31
N ASP A 41 -12.67 -4.54 -12.60
CA ASP A 41 -13.68 -3.76 -13.29
C ASP A 41 -13.86 -4.29 -14.72
N SER A 42 -15.11 -4.57 -15.08
CA SER A 42 -15.50 -5.06 -16.41
C SER A 42 -15.40 -4.00 -17.52
N HIS A 43 -15.45 -2.70 -17.16
CA HIS A 43 -15.42 -1.58 -18.11
C HIS A 43 -14.48 -0.48 -17.60
N PRO A 44 -13.18 -0.76 -17.48
CA PRO A 44 -12.25 0.20 -16.91
C PRO A 44 -12.08 1.42 -17.80
N SER A 45 -12.03 2.59 -17.17
CA SER A 45 -11.70 3.83 -17.88
C SER A 45 -10.27 3.81 -18.42
N PRO A 46 -9.93 4.59 -19.46
CA PRO A 46 -8.55 4.70 -19.95
C PRO A 46 -7.53 5.10 -18.87
N ILE A 47 -7.93 5.93 -17.90
CA ILE A 47 -7.07 6.37 -16.80
C ILE A 47 -6.73 5.19 -15.86
N ALA A 48 -7.70 4.32 -15.57
CA ALA A 48 -7.48 3.15 -14.73
C ALA A 48 -6.52 2.12 -15.35
N LEU A 49 -6.26 2.23 -16.66
CA LEU A 49 -5.35 1.37 -17.42
C LEU A 49 -3.92 1.92 -17.51
N GLU A 50 -3.64 3.12 -16.98
CA GLU A 50 -2.29 3.72 -17.02
C GLU A 50 -1.26 2.92 -16.19
N GLY A 51 -1.72 2.07 -15.27
CA GLY A 51 -0.88 1.23 -14.44
C GLY A 51 -0.54 1.88 -13.08
N PRO A 52 0.17 1.15 -12.20
CA PRO A 52 0.43 1.58 -10.83
C PRO A 52 1.62 2.53 -10.68
N ASP A 53 2.41 2.73 -11.73
CA ASP A 53 3.62 3.53 -11.70
C ASP A 53 3.36 4.99 -12.11
N PRO A 54 4.18 5.94 -11.64
CA PRO A 54 4.09 7.34 -12.05
C PRO A 54 4.21 7.49 -13.57
N GLN A 55 3.33 8.30 -14.15
CA GLN A 55 3.33 8.62 -15.58
C GLN A 55 4.31 9.77 -15.87
N PRO A 56 5.39 9.54 -16.65
CA PRO A 56 6.33 10.60 -17.01
C PRO A 56 5.62 11.74 -17.74
N GLY A 57 5.95 12.99 -17.41
CA GLY A 57 5.38 14.17 -18.04
C GLY A 57 3.96 14.55 -17.59
N ARG A 58 3.31 13.77 -16.72
CA ARG A 58 2.05 14.19 -16.05
C ARG A 58 2.31 15.13 -14.88
N TRP A 59 3.41 14.92 -14.17
CA TRP A 59 3.80 15.70 -12.99
C TRP A 59 5.07 16.51 -13.28
N PRO A 60 5.27 17.65 -12.59
CA PRO A 60 6.55 18.35 -12.63
C PRO A 60 7.70 17.43 -12.22
N ALA A 61 8.87 17.66 -12.81
CA ALA A 61 10.07 16.95 -12.38
C ALA A 61 10.35 17.25 -10.90
N PRO A 62 10.75 16.25 -10.09
CA PRO A 62 11.13 16.49 -8.71
C PRO A 62 12.32 17.45 -8.66
N GLU A 63 12.27 18.39 -7.72
CA GLU A 63 13.41 19.24 -7.41
C GLU A 63 14.52 18.41 -6.74
N PRO A 64 15.80 18.80 -6.90
CA PRO A 64 16.89 18.16 -6.18
C PRO A 64 16.63 18.20 -4.66
N PRO A 65 16.84 17.10 -3.93
CA PRO A 65 16.67 17.13 -2.49
C PRO A 65 17.72 18.06 -1.87
N PRO A 66 17.40 18.72 -0.73
CA PRO A 66 18.33 19.63 -0.08
C PRO A 66 19.64 18.91 0.31
N PRO A 67 20.77 19.66 0.38
CA PRO A 67 22.05 19.13 0.84
C PRO A 67 21.92 18.38 2.16
N LEU A 68 22.72 17.32 2.35
CA LEU A 68 22.67 16.50 3.56
C LEU A 68 22.80 17.33 4.85
N ALA A 69 23.60 18.39 4.82
CA ALA A 69 23.82 19.30 5.95
C ALA A 69 22.57 20.11 6.36
N GLU A 70 21.59 20.25 5.45
CA GLU A 70 20.33 20.95 5.70
C GLU A 70 19.19 19.99 6.09
N ARG A 71 19.45 18.68 6.16
CA ARG A 71 18.46 17.68 6.53
C ARG A 71 18.43 17.49 8.03
N THR A 72 17.24 17.43 8.60
CA THR A 72 17.01 17.07 10.00
C THR A 72 16.48 15.64 10.09
N ALA A 73 17.17 14.79 10.86
CA ALA A 73 16.66 13.46 11.20
C ALA A 73 15.80 13.55 12.46
N TYR A 74 14.62 12.94 12.42
CA TYR A 74 13.76 12.78 13.59
C TYR A 74 13.77 11.31 14.00
N PRO A 75 13.86 11.00 15.31
CA PRO A 75 13.77 9.62 15.77
C PRO A 75 12.40 9.05 15.40
N GLY A 76 12.38 7.78 14.99
CA GLY A 76 11.12 7.04 14.81
C GLY A 76 10.52 6.64 16.16
N GLU A 77 9.23 6.30 16.16
CA GLU A 77 8.47 5.85 17.34
C GLU A 77 8.78 4.39 17.77
N GLY A 78 9.90 3.82 17.30
CA GLY A 78 10.29 2.44 17.61
C GLY A 78 11.50 2.40 18.55
N GLU A 79 11.41 1.62 19.62
CA GLU A 79 12.57 1.23 20.45
C GLU A 79 13.44 0.16 19.78
#